data_AF-A0AAW1D2H1-F1
#
_entry.id   AF-A0AAW1D2H1-F1
#
_cell.length_a   1.000
_cell.length_b   1.000
_cell.length_c   1.000
_cell.angle_alpha   90.00
_cell.angle_beta   90.00
_cell.angle_gamma   90.00
#
_symmetry.space_group_name_H-M   'P 1'
#
loop_
_entity.id
_entity.type
_entity.pdbx_description
1 polymer ?
#
loop_
_entity_poly.entity_id
_entity_poly.type
_entity_poly.pdbx_seq_one_letter_code
_entity_poly.pdbx_strand_id
1 'polypeptide(L)'
;MVFRMFYTYRKLFGLILWLTFEIFAIVIAMSGVLVIKVEGKKIGSMILSALFCFAEVVVCFYISYCCSQISNASEDLLVTLYSTKWMSLNKNEVQMIKIMMIRSQCPLLMNFMNIMTFDYVTFTYIMNTAYSYFNLLLAFS
;
A
#
# COMPACT_ATOMS: atom_id res chain seq x y z
N MET A 1 -22.13 4.36 16.25
CA MET A 1 -21.56 2.99 16.25
C MET A 1 -20.73 2.72 15.00
N VAL A 2 -21.29 2.92 13.79
CA VAL A 2 -20.61 2.74 12.49
C VAL A 2 -19.28 3.51 12.37
N PHE A 3 -19.22 4.75 12.86
CA PHE A 3 -17.98 5.55 12.79
C PHE A 3 -16.82 5.04 13.65
N ARG A 4 -17.11 4.41 14.80
CA ARG A 4 -16.09 3.71 15.59
C ARG A 4 -15.56 2.50 14.84
N MET A 5 -16.44 1.77 14.15
CA MET A 5 -16.09 0.62 13.33
C MET A 5 -15.10 0.99 12.21
N PHE A 6 -15.36 2.08 11.48
CA PHE A 6 -14.45 2.55 10.43
C PHE A 6 -13.10 3.03 10.97
N TYR A 7 -13.07 3.71 12.11
CA TYR A 7 -11.81 4.14 12.72
C TYR A 7 -10.97 2.94 13.21
N THR A 8 -11.62 1.97 13.85
CA THR A 8 -10.98 0.70 14.26
C THR A 8 -10.49 -0.09 13.04
N TYR A 9 -11.28 -0.14 11.96
CA TYR A 9 -10.91 -0.79 10.72
C TYR A 9 -9.68 -0.14 10.09
N ARG A 10 -9.65 1.20 9.96
CA ARG A 10 -8.48 1.92 9.45
C ARG A 10 -7.21 1.64 10.27
N LYS A 11 -7.32 1.60 11.60
CA LYS A 11 -6.18 1.35 12.49
C LYS A 11 -5.66 -0.10 12.36
N LEU A 12 -6.56 -1.08 12.33
CA LEU A 12 -6.21 -2.49 12.15
C LEU A 12 -5.61 -2.75 10.77
N PHE A 13 -6.26 -2.23 9.73
CA PHE A 13 -5.84 -2.41 8.34
C PHE A 13 -4.49 -1.73 8.07
N GLY A 14 -4.28 -0.51 8.62
CA GLY A 14 -2.98 0.16 8.54
C GLY A 14 -1.85 -0.61 9.20
N LEU A 15 -2.10 -1.26 10.35
CA LEU A 15 -1.12 -2.10 11.04
C LEU A 15 -0.82 -3.40 10.27
N ILE A 16 -1.87 -4.05 9.74
CA ILE A 16 -1.73 -5.24 8.89
C ILE A 16 -0.90 -4.93 7.66
N LEU A 17 -1.23 -3.86 6.95
CA LEU A 17 -0.50 -3.45 5.76
C LEU A 17 0.98 -3.22 6.09
N TRP A 18 1.28 -2.47 7.15
CA TRP A 18 2.65 -2.20 7.57
C TRP A 18 3.47 -3.47 7.80
N LEU A 19 2.92 -4.43 8.56
CA LEU A 19 3.58 -5.72 8.78
C LEU A 19 3.77 -6.50 7.48
N THR A 20 2.79 -6.50 6.58
CA THR A 20 2.93 -7.18 5.30
C THR A 20 4.03 -6.58 4.44
N PHE A 21 4.22 -5.25 4.47
CA PHE A 21 5.25 -4.58 3.69
C PHE A 21 6.68 -4.91 4.15
N GLU A 22 6.92 -4.98 5.45
CA GLU A 22 8.22 -5.42 6.00
C GLU A 22 8.53 -6.88 5.61
N ILE A 23 7.51 -7.75 5.64
CA ILE A 23 7.65 -9.14 5.21
C ILE A 23 8.00 -9.21 3.72
N PHE A 24 7.33 -8.44 2.86
CA PHE A 24 7.66 -8.38 1.44
C PHE A 24 9.12 -7.95 1.19
N ALA A 25 9.62 -6.95 1.91
CA ALA A 25 11.00 -6.48 1.76
C ALA A 25 12.02 -7.61 2.08
N ILE A 26 11.81 -8.35 3.16
CA ILE A 26 12.68 -9.46 3.57
C ILE A 26 12.60 -10.62 2.56
N VAL A 27 11.39 -10.97 2.11
CA VAL A 27 11.18 -12.08 1.16
C VAL A 27 11.81 -11.78 -0.21
N ILE A 28 11.70 -10.54 -0.70
CA ILE A 28 12.35 -10.11 -1.95
C ILE A 28 13.88 -10.19 -1.82
N ALA A 29 14.44 -9.70 -0.71
CA ALA A 29 15.89 -9.78 -0.48
C ALA A 29 16.39 -11.23 -0.41
N MET A 30 15.70 -12.11 0.33
CA MET A 30 16.06 -13.53 0.45
C MET A 30 15.92 -14.28 -0.87
N SER A 31 14.84 -14.08 -1.61
CA SER A 31 14.63 -14.73 -2.91
C SER A 31 15.66 -14.27 -3.95
N GLY A 32 16.08 -13.00 -3.92
CA GLY A 32 17.18 -12.50 -4.75
C GLY A 32 18.50 -13.21 -4.47
N VAL A 33 18.87 -13.42 -3.20
CA VAL A 33 20.11 -14.13 -2.84
C VAL A 33 20.09 -15.59 -3.30
N LEU A 34 18.92 -16.25 -3.23
CA LEU A 34 18.76 -17.63 -3.73
C LEU A 34 19.02 -17.74 -5.23
N VAL A 35 18.76 -16.69 -6.02
CA VAL A 35 19.07 -16.70 -7.46
C VAL A 35 20.58 -16.70 -7.70
N ILE A 36 21.35 -15.96 -6.89
CA ILE A 36 22.81 -15.82 -7.07
C ILE A 36 23.58 -17.00 -6.49
N LYS A 37 23.22 -17.49 -5.30
CA LYS A 37 23.96 -18.57 -4.62
C LYS A 37 23.77 -19.96 -5.23
N VAL A 38 23.05 -20.09 -6.34
CA VAL A 38 22.83 -21.36 -7.05
C VAL A 38 24.01 -21.68 -7.99
N GLU A 39 25.23 -21.40 -7.56
CA GLU A 39 26.43 -21.96 -8.20
C GLU A 39 26.50 -23.45 -7.85
N GLY A 40 25.87 -24.31 -8.67
CA GLY A 40 26.01 -25.77 -8.60
C GLY A 40 24.74 -26.60 -8.36
N LYS A 41 23.53 -26.03 -8.35
CA LYS A 41 22.25 -26.79 -8.25
C LYS A 41 21.40 -26.68 -9.52
N LYS A 42 20.57 -27.70 -9.74
CA LYS A 42 19.67 -27.90 -10.90
C LYS A 42 19.03 -26.59 -11.38
N ILE A 43 19.13 -26.30 -12.69
CA ILE A 43 18.53 -25.14 -13.40
C ILE A 43 17.09 -24.87 -12.95
N GLY A 44 16.30 -25.91 -12.69
CA GLY A 44 14.90 -25.79 -12.28
C GLY A 44 14.71 -25.00 -10.99
N SER A 45 15.61 -25.14 -10.00
CA SER A 45 15.51 -24.42 -8.73
C SER A 45 15.74 -22.92 -8.89
N MET A 46 16.64 -22.53 -9.81
CA MET A 46 16.94 -21.13 -10.10
C MET A 46 15.74 -20.45 -10.78
N ILE A 47 15.14 -21.11 -11.77
CA ILE A 47 13.95 -20.62 -12.48
C ILE A 47 12.79 -20.43 -11.51
N LEU A 48 12.55 -21.41 -10.62
CA LEU A 48 11.52 -21.32 -9.58
C LEU A 48 11.74 -20.13 -8.64
N SER A 49 12.98 -19.90 -8.18
CA SER A 49 13.29 -18.75 -7.32
C SER A 49 13.11 -17.39 -8.02
N ALA A 50 13.48 -17.30 -9.30
CA ALA A 50 13.30 -16.08 -10.09
C ALA A 50 11.81 -15.78 -10.35
N LEU A 51 11.01 -16.79 -10.70
CA LEU A 51 9.57 -16.66 -10.85
C LEU A 51 8.89 -16.26 -9.55
N PHE A 52 9.34 -16.83 -8.43
CA PHE A 52 8.83 -16.48 -7.11
C PHE A 52 9.12 -15.01 -6.77
N CYS A 53 10.37 -14.56 -6.96
CA CYS A 53 10.74 -13.16 -6.76
C CYS A 53 9.90 -12.22 -7.63
N PHE A 54 9.71 -12.55 -8.91
CA PHE A 54 8.88 -11.75 -9.81
C PHE A 54 7.42 -11.68 -9.35
N ALA A 55 6.84 -12.80 -8.90
CA ALA A 55 5.48 -12.84 -8.38
C ALA A 55 5.31 -11.94 -7.14
N GLU A 56 6.25 -11.99 -6.20
CA GLU A 56 6.26 -11.15 -4.99
C GLU A 56 6.29 -9.65 -5.34
N VAL A 57 7.13 -9.25 -6.30
CA VAL A 57 7.21 -7.86 -6.78
C VAL A 57 5.87 -7.41 -7.38
N VAL A 58 5.23 -8.25 -8.19
CA VAL A 58 3.93 -7.95 -8.81
C VAL A 58 2.82 -7.81 -7.75
N VAL A 59 2.80 -8.68 -6.73
CA VAL A 59 1.83 -8.58 -5.63
C VAL A 59 2.04 -7.30 -4.84
N CYS A 60 3.29 -6.97 -4.48
CA CYS A 60 3.62 -5.74 -3.77
C CYS A 60 3.21 -4.48 -4.57
N PHE A 61 3.45 -4.50 -5.88
CA PHE A 61 3.02 -3.45 -6.79
C PHE A 61 1.50 -3.31 -6.82
N TYR A 62 0.76 -4.42 -6.95
CA TYR A 62 -0.69 -4.40 -7.03
C TYR A 62 -1.35 -3.87 -5.75
N ILE A 63 -0.83 -4.26 -4.57
CA ILE A 63 -1.31 -3.75 -3.27
C ILE A 63 -1.08 -2.24 -3.18
N SER A 64 0.10 -1.77 -3.56
CA SER A 64 0.47 -0.35 -3.52
C SER A 64 -0.37 0.47 -4.50
N TYR A 65 -0.63 -0.07 -5.70
CA TYR A 65 -1.52 0.53 -6.68
C TYR A 65 -2.96 0.66 -6.15
N CYS A 66 -3.49 -0.39 -5.54
CA CYS A 66 -4.83 -0.36 -4.95
C CYS A 66 -4.94 0.71 -3.85
N CYS A 67 -3.94 0.81 -2.97
CA CYS A 67 -3.89 1.84 -1.93
C CYS A 67 -3.87 3.26 -2.54
N SER A 68 -3.06 3.47 -3.57
CA SER A 68 -2.97 4.75 -4.30
C SER A 68 -4.32 5.14 -4.92
N GLN A 69 -5.00 4.19 -5.57
CA GLN A 69 -6.31 4.44 -6.19
C GLN A 69 -7.39 4.77 -5.17
N ILE A 70 -7.37 4.14 -3.99
CA ILE A 70 -8.28 4.48 -2.88
C ILE A 70 -8.02 5.91 -2.40
N SER A 71 -6.75 6.30 -2.30
CA SER A 71 -6.36 7.67 -1.93
C SER A 71 -6.87 8.69 -2.94
N ASN A 72 -6.59 8.47 -4.23
CA ASN A 72 -7.01 9.35 -5.33
C ASN A 72 -8.53 9.48 -5.40
N ALA A 73 -9.25 8.35 -5.31
CA ALA A 73 -10.72 8.36 -5.32
C ALA A 73 -11.31 9.13 -4.13
N SER A 74 -10.63 9.12 -2.96
CA SER A 74 -11.03 9.92 -1.80
C SER A 74 -10.88 11.41 -2.04
N GLU A 75 -9.82 11.84 -2.73
CA GLU A 75 -9.59 13.23 -3.10
C GLU A 75 -10.54 13.71 -4.19
N ASP A 76 -10.80 12.87 -5.19
CA ASP A 76 -11.78 13.18 -6.25
C ASP A 76 -13.20 13.29 -5.69
N LEU A 77 -13.57 12.45 -4.73
CA LEU A 77 -14.86 12.54 -4.03
C LEU A 77 -15.01 13.89 -3.32
N LEU A 78 -13.94 14.38 -2.69
CA LEU A 78 -13.92 15.71 -2.08
C LEU A 78 -14.22 16.80 -3.11
N VAL A 79 -13.45 16.82 -4.21
CA VAL A 79 -13.56 17.86 -5.24
C VAL A 79 -14.95 17.85 -5.89
N THR A 80 -15.50 16.67 -6.18
CA THR A 80 -16.84 16.52 -6.78
C THR A 80 -17.96 16.94 -5.83
N LEU A 81 -17.86 16.62 -4.53
CA LEU A 81 -18.80 17.10 -3.51
C LEU A 81 -18.76 18.63 -3.37
N TYR A 82 -17.58 19.23 -3.47
CA TYR A 82 -17.42 20.69 -3.43
C TYR A 82 -17.98 21.39 -4.67
N SER A 83 -17.83 20.80 -5.85
CA SER A 83 -18.31 21.38 -7.11
C SER A 83 -19.81 21.20 -7.33
N THR A 84 -20.49 20.34 -6.55
CA THR A 84 -21.93 20.18 -6.64
C THR A 84 -22.65 21.45 -6.18
N LYS A 85 -23.77 21.85 -6.82
CA LYS A 85 -24.61 22.99 -6.38
C LYS A 85 -25.41 22.66 -5.12
N TRP A 86 -24.72 22.34 -4.02
CA TRP A 86 -25.30 21.97 -2.72
C TRP A 86 -26.17 23.08 -2.10
N MET A 87 -26.08 24.32 -2.58
CA MET A 87 -26.90 25.44 -2.10
C MET A 87 -28.34 25.43 -2.62
N SER A 88 -28.64 24.75 -3.73
CA SER A 88 -29.99 24.73 -4.33
C SER A 88 -30.81 23.48 -3.96
N LEU A 89 -30.28 22.58 -3.12
CA LEU A 89 -30.93 21.32 -2.74
C LEU A 89 -31.78 21.44 -1.48
N ASN A 90 -32.61 20.43 -1.25
CA ASN A 90 -33.52 20.37 -0.12
C ASN A 90 -32.76 20.26 1.22
N LYS A 91 -33.30 20.79 2.33
CA LYS A 91 -32.56 20.89 3.62
C LYS A 91 -31.95 19.56 4.10
N ASN A 92 -32.64 18.44 3.89
CA ASN A 92 -32.16 17.10 4.26
C ASN A 92 -30.97 16.64 3.40
N GLU A 93 -30.99 16.93 2.11
CA GLU A 93 -29.93 16.56 1.16
C GLU A 93 -28.69 17.42 1.39
N VAL A 94 -28.87 18.72 1.68
CA VAL A 94 -27.77 19.62 2.06
C VAL A 94 -27.07 19.14 3.34
N GLN A 95 -27.83 18.65 4.32
CA GLN A 95 -27.27 18.12 5.55
C GLN A 95 -26.45 16.84 5.29
N MET A 96 -26.93 15.93 4.45
CA MET A 96 -26.17 14.75 4.03
C MET A 96 -24.89 15.13 3.29
N ILE A 97 -24.96 16.05 2.33
CA ILE A 97 -23.80 16.51 1.56
C ILE A 97 -22.76 17.15 2.49
N LYS A 98 -23.18 18.00 3.43
CA LYS A 98 -22.26 18.59 4.43
C LYS A 98 -21.58 17.53 5.30
N ILE A 99 -22.32 16.50 5.73
CA ILE A 99 -21.74 15.38 6.48
C ILE A 99 -20.73 14.64 5.61
N MET A 100 -21.04 14.35 4.34
CA MET A 100 -20.12 13.70 3.42
C MET A 100 -18.86 14.55 3.15
N MET A 101 -19.00 15.87 3.00
CA MET A 101 -17.89 16.81 2.80
C MET A 101 -16.94 16.85 4.00
N ILE A 102 -17.48 16.95 5.22
CA ILE A 102 -16.69 16.89 6.46
C ILE A 102 -16.00 15.53 6.60
N ARG A 103 -16.59 14.46 6.06
CA ARG A 103 -16.02 13.11 6.11
C ARG A 103 -14.90 12.92 5.10
N SER A 104 -15.09 13.38 3.87
CA SER A 104 -14.13 13.24 2.80
C SER A 104 -12.89 14.14 3.05
N GLN A 105 -13.02 15.20 3.85
CA GLN A 105 -11.91 16.06 4.31
C GLN A 105 -10.86 15.31 5.14
N CYS A 106 -11.23 14.16 5.73
CA CYS A 106 -10.25 13.20 6.21
C CYS A 106 -9.94 12.27 5.04
N PRO A 107 -8.88 12.54 4.24
CA PRO A 107 -8.56 11.68 3.12
C PRO A 107 -8.42 10.25 3.65
N LEU A 108 -9.00 9.29 2.93
CA LEU A 108 -8.97 7.88 3.30
C LEU A 108 -7.58 7.30 3.01
N LEU A 109 -6.57 7.94 3.57
CA LEU A 109 -5.20 7.49 3.57
C LEU A 109 -5.17 6.22 4.41
N MET A 110 -4.81 5.11 3.78
CA MET A 110 -4.33 3.94 4.49
C MET A 110 -2.98 4.34 5.11
N ASN A 111 -3.05 5.06 6.23
CA ASN A 111 -1.91 5.49 7.00
C ASN A 111 -1.62 4.49 8.09
N PHE A 112 -0.38 4.01 8.14
CA PHE A 112 0.13 3.45 9.39
C PHE A 112 0.42 4.59 10.35
N MET A 113 -0.40 4.69 11.39
CA MET A 113 -0.19 5.53 12.57
C MET A 113 0.23 7.00 12.28
N ASN A 114 -0.18 7.57 11.13
CA ASN A 114 0.23 8.89 10.63
C ASN A 114 1.71 9.07 10.27
N ILE A 115 2.49 7.98 10.18
CA ILE A 115 3.93 8.01 9.90
C ILE A 115 4.21 7.79 8.40
N MET A 116 3.44 6.90 7.75
CA MET A 116 3.65 6.56 6.33
C MET A 116 2.31 6.31 5.63
N THR A 117 2.14 6.96 4.47
CA THR A 117 1.05 6.74 3.52
C THR A 117 1.41 5.56 2.61
N PHE A 118 0.52 4.59 2.47
CA PHE A 118 0.73 3.52 1.47
C PHE A 118 0.38 4.04 0.07
N ASP A 119 1.42 4.33 -0.70
CA ASP A 119 1.35 4.84 -2.07
C ASP A 119 2.55 4.30 -2.88
N TYR A 120 2.63 4.63 -4.17
CA TYR A 120 3.76 4.31 -5.05
C TYR A 120 5.12 4.67 -4.47
N VAL A 121 5.20 5.77 -3.73
CA VAL A 121 6.44 6.20 -3.06
C VAL A 121 6.93 5.12 -2.08
N THR A 122 6.01 4.49 -1.35
CA THR A 122 6.32 3.44 -0.37
C THR A 122 6.79 2.16 -1.05
N PHE A 123 6.24 1.83 -2.22
CA PHE A 123 6.75 0.74 -3.06
C PHE A 123 8.21 0.97 -3.47
N THR A 124 8.57 2.18 -3.91
CA THR A 124 9.96 2.52 -4.26
C THR A 124 10.88 2.42 -3.04
N TYR A 125 10.43 2.87 -1.87
CA TYR A 125 11.20 2.70 -0.63
C TYR A 125 11.47 1.22 -0.32
N ILE A 126 10.49 0.34 -0.49
CA ILE A 126 10.64 -1.10 -0.28
C ILE A 126 11.64 -1.72 -1.24
N MET A 127 11.60 -1.34 -2.52
CA MET A 127 12.57 -1.85 -3.49
C MET A 127 14.00 -1.41 -3.14
N ASN A 128 14.17 -0.16 -2.68
CA ASN A 128 15.46 0.35 -2.23
C ASN A 128 15.96 -0.35 -0.96
N THR A 129 15.09 -0.63 0.01
CA THR A 129 15.48 -1.36 1.23
C THR A 129 15.81 -2.81 0.90
N ALA A 130 14.99 -3.50 0.10
CA ALA A 130 15.27 -4.86 -0.36
C ALA A 130 16.60 -4.96 -1.11
N TYR A 131 16.89 -4.00 -2.01
CA TYR A 131 18.17 -3.92 -2.71
C TYR A 131 19.35 -3.67 -1.76
N SER A 132 19.18 -2.79 -0.77
CA SER A 132 20.20 -2.54 0.25
C SER A 132 20.50 -3.79 1.09
N TYR A 133 19.46 -4.50 1.52
CA TYR A 133 19.58 -5.78 2.24
C TYR A 133 20.24 -6.85 1.38
N PHE A 134 19.85 -6.93 0.11
CA PHE A 134 20.44 -7.86 -0.85
C PHE A 134 21.94 -7.61 -1.04
N ASN A 135 22.35 -6.35 -1.26
CA ASN A 135 23.77 -5.99 -1.37
C ASN A 135 24.55 -6.30 -0.09
N LEU A 136 23.94 -6.06 1.07
CA LEU A 136 24.54 -6.40 2.36
C LEU A 136 24.75 -7.91 2.48
N LEU A 137 23.76 -8.72 2.15
CA LEU A 137 23.85 -10.18 2.16
C LEU A 137 24.87 -10.73 1.15
N LEU A 138 25.05 -10.06 0.01
CA LEU A 138 26.10 -10.39 -0.95
C LEU A 138 27.48 -10.04 -0.43
N ALA A 139 27.66 -8.89 0.23
CA ALA A 139 28.95 -8.49 0.79
C ALA A 139 29.44 -9.38 1.93
N PHE A 140 28.53 -10.01 2.68
CA PHE A 140 28.84 -10.97 3.75
C PHE A 140 28.92 -12.44 3.26
N SER A 141 28.58 -12.71 2.00
CA SER A 141 28.62 -14.05 1.39
C SER A 141 29.97 -14.34 0.75
#